data_AF-A0A380Q146-F1
#
_entry.id   AF-A0A380Q146-F1
#
_cell.length_a   1.000
_cell.length_b   1.000
_cell.length_c   1.000
_cell.angle_alpha   90.00
_cell.angle_beta   90.00
_cell.angle_gamma   90.00
#
_symmetry.space_group_name_H-M   'P 1'
#
loop_
_entity.id
_entity.type
_entity.pdbx_description
1 polymer ?
#
loop_
_entity_poly.entity_id
_entity_poly.type
_entity_poly.pdbx_seq_one_letter_code
_entity_poly.pdbx_strand_id
1 'polypeptide(L)'
;MKGDYMFRNGKYFNGRTFLHQQLGDDLINELKICRIRQNKYEEDGNIFNRDLMFYSEEYGVYKTLPSKKLNAEIRRRIKNISNNRQREVRLYIEDMAEIKDIKFENYIATKNVILDVFNRATFRYSPDIICTRYIPTEYNRLQSECSILDKFMNTITCGNKDIENLLYEFIGYCLSPTIFIHQFFIIIGEGSNGKVHFLSC
;
A
#
# COMPACT_ATOMS: atom_id res chain seq x y z
N MET A 1 -34.24 1.68 14.71
CA MET A 1 -33.23 2.73 14.41
C MET A 1 -32.76 3.55 15.62
N LYS A 2 -33.56 3.85 16.66
CA LYS A 2 -33.11 4.63 17.86
C LYS A 2 -32.25 3.83 18.87
N GLY A 3 -32.35 2.50 18.88
CA GLY A 3 -31.61 1.62 19.79
C GLY A 3 -30.10 1.63 19.54
N ASP A 4 -29.66 1.35 18.31
CA ASP A 4 -28.24 1.31 17.93
C ASP A 4 -27.47 2.62 18.24
N TYR A 5 -28.15 3.77 18.19
CA TYR A 5 -27.54 5.07 18.47
C TYR A 5 -27.09 5.23 19.93
N MET A 6 -27.90 4.76 20.87
CA MET A 6 -27.57 4.85 22.29
C MET A 6 -26.50 3.84 22.69
N PHE A 7 -26.48 2.65 22.06
CA PHE A 7 -25.44 1.65 22.27
C PHE A 7 -24.07 2.08 21.73
N ARG A 8 -24.00 2.71 20.54
CA ARG A 8 -22.71 3.13 19.93
C ARG A 8 -22.05 4.29 20.67
N ASN A 9 -22.84 5.28 21.10
CA ASN A 9 -22.31 6.35 21.93
C ASN A 9 -21.97 5.85 23.35
N GLY A 10 -22.73 4.90 23.91
CA GLY A 10 -22.49 4.41 25.28
C GLY A 10 -21.16 3.66 25.47
N LYS A 11 -20.69 2.91 24.45
CA LYS A 11 -19.47 2.08 24.54
C LYS A 11 -18.23 2.87 24.98
N TYR A 12 -18.11 4.13 24.54
CA TYR A 12 -16.91 4.95 24.75
C TYR A 12 -17.06 5.96 25.88
N PHE A 13 -18.05 5.77 26.76
CA PHE A 13 -18.31 6.70 27.85
C PHE A 13 -18.57 5.93 29.14
N ASN A 14 -17.88 6.34 30.21
CA ASN A 14 -18.22 5.95 31.57
C ASN A 14 -18.87 7.16 32.27
N GLY A 15 -20.20 7.19 32.25
CA GLY A 15 -20.96 8.37 32.68
C GLY A 15 -20.66 9.58 31.80
N ARG A 16 -20.05 10.63 32.37
CA ARG A 16 -19.63 11.84 31.64
C ARG A 16 -18.22 11.74 31.05
N THR A 17 -17.42 10.77 31.50
CA THR A 17 -16.03 10.60 31.10
C THR A 17 -15.96 9.95 29.72
N PHE A 18 -15.21 10.56 28.81
CA PHE A 18 -14.96 10.02 27.49
C PHE A 18 -13.73 9.10 27.52
N LEU A 19 -13.90 7.86 27.06
CA LEU A 19 -12.88 6.82 27.02
C LEU A 19 -12.18 6.84 25.66
N HIS A 20 -11.35 7.87 25.43
CA HIS A 20 -10.65 8.06 24.15
C HIS A 20 -9.67 6.92 23.84
N GLN A 21 -9.05 6.33 24.87
CA GLN A 21 -8.13 5.20 24.70
C GLN A 21 -8.86 3.99 24.08
N GLN A 22 -10.03 3.64 24.64
CA GLN A 22 -10.83 2.52 24.15
C GLN A 22 -11.26 2.70 22.69
N LEU A 23 -11.67 3.91 22.30
CA LEU A 23 -11.96 4.20 20.90
C LEU A 23 -10.70 4.13 20.02
N GLY A 24 -9.57 4.58 20.53
CA GLY A 24 -8.28 4.49 19.86
C GLY A 24 -7.86 3.04 19.59
N ASP A 25 -7.94 2.18 20.61
CA ASP A 25 -7.62 0.76 20.52
C ASP A 25 -8.51 0.04 19.51
N ASP A 26 -9.82 0.30 19.55
CA ASP A 26 -10.76 -0.26 18.56
C ASP A 26 -10.38 0.17 17.14
N LEU A 27 -10.06 1.46 16.94
CA LEU A 27 -9.66 1.98 15.64
C LEU A 27 -8.34 1.38 15.14
N ILE A 28 -7.34 1.24 16.02
CA ILE A 28 -6.06 0.60 15.71
C ILE A 28 -6.31 -0.83 15.24
N ASN A 29 -7.09 -1.60 15.99
CA ASN A 29 -7.32 -3.01 15.72
C ASN A 29 -8.20 -3.24 14.48
N GLU A 30 -9.25 -2.44 14.29
CA GLU A 30 -10.19 -2.58 13.17
C GLU A 30 -9.58 -2.12 11.85
N LEU A 31 -8.85 -1.00 11.85
CA LEU A 31 -8.23 -0.45 10.63
C LEU A 31 -6.80 -0.96 10.40
N LYS A 32 -6.28 -1.78 11.31
CA LYS A 32 -4.90 -2.26 11.34
C LYS A 32 -3.92 -1.09 11.26
N ILE A 33 -4.13 -0.09 12.12
CA ILE A 33 -3.31 1.13 12.12
C ILE A 33 -1.92 0.77 12.63
N CYS A 34 -0.89 1.16 11.89
CA CYS A 34 0.49 0.96 12.30
C CYS A 34 1.39 2.03 11.68
N ARG A 35 2.66 2.03 12.05
CA ARG A 35 3.75 2.63 11.29
C ARG A 35 4.55 1.53 10.62
N ILE A 36 5.20 1.86 9.51
CA ILE A 36 5.97 0.88 8.74
C ILE A 36 7.44 1.28 8.71
N ARG A 37 8.29 0.37 9.20
CA ARG A 37 9.73 0.44 9.04
C ARG A 37 10.09 -0.01 7.63
N GLN A 38 10.68 0.88 6.86
CA GLN A 38 11.06 0.61 5.48
C GLN A 38 12.42 -0.08 5.36
N ASN A 39 13.30 0.10 6.36
CA ASN A 39 14.64 -0.47 6.39
C ASN A 39 14.95 -1.01 7.79
N LYS A 40 15.43 -2.25 7.88
CA LYS A 40 15.78 -2.92 9.16
C LYS A 40 16.81 -2.18 10.02
N TYR A 41 17.59 -1.27 9.45
CA TYR A 41 18.58 -0.46 10.16
C TYR A 41 18.05 0.89 10.66
N GLU A 42 16.80 1.22 10.34
CA GLU A 42 16.17 2.44 10.83
C GLU A 42 15.89 2.33 12.34
N GLU A 43 16.13 3.38 13.10
CA GLU A 43 15.81 3.44 14.54
C GLU A 43 14.35 3.85 14.78
N ASP A 44 13.73 3.34 15.84
CA ASP A 44 12.32 3.60 16.19
C ASP A 44 12.00 5.09 16.31
N GLY A 45 12.93 5.88 16.86
CA GLY A 45 12.81 7.34 16.99
C GLY A 45 12.49 8.04 15.68
N ASN A 46 13.07 7.58 14.57
CA ASN A 46 12.82 8.14 13.24
C ASN A 46 11.45 7.73 12.68
N ILE A 47 10.94 6.59 13.12
CA ILE A 47 9.68 6.02 12.64
C ILE A 47 8.50 6.66 13.34
N PHE A 48 8.59 7.01 14.63
CA PHE A 48 7.49 7.64 15.37
C PHE A 48 6.95 8.92 14.72
N ASN A 49 7.81 9.65 14.00
CA ASN A 49 7.46 10.87 13.27
C ASN A 49 6.86 10.62 11.87
N ARG A 50 6.80 9.36 11.41
CA ARG A 50 6.18 9.01 10.13
C ARG A 50 4.67 8.99 10.21
N ASP A 51 4.06 9.12 9.04
CA ASP A 51 2.64 8.95 8.86
C ASP A 51 2.16 7.59 9.36
N LEU A 52 0.98 7.61 9.99
CA LEU A 52 0.23 6.39 10.26
C LEU A 52 -0.21 5.75 8.95
N MET A 53 -0.22 4.43 8.93
CA MET A 53 -0.70 3.59 7.84
C MET A 53 -1.96 2.86 8.29
N PHE A 54 -2.82 2.47 7.36
CA PHE A 54 -3.95 1.58 7.61
C PHE A 54 -4.01 0.51 6.52
N TYR A 55 -4.56 -0.66 6.85
CA TYR A 55 -4.75 -1.72 5.87
C TYR A 55 -5.99 -1.46 5.01
N SER A 56 -5.81 -1.45 3.70
CA SER A 56 -6.91 -1.26 2.75
C SER A 56 -7.36 -2.60 2.18
N GLU A 57 -8.46 -3.13 2.71
CA GLU A 57 -9.09 -4.38 2.24
C GLU A 57 -9.33 -4.40 0.72
N GLU A 58 -9.73 -3.26 0.14
CA GLU A 58 -9.96 -3.12 -1.31
C GLU A 58 -8.71 -3.43 -2.16
N TYR A 59 -7.52 -3.08 -1.66
CA TYR A 59 -6.27 -3.15 -2.43
C TYR A 59 -5.28 -4.17 -1.87
N GLY A 60 -5.58 -4.81 -0.73
CA GLY A 60 -4.67 -5.76 -0.08
C GLY A 60 -3.36 -5.15 0.41
N VAL A 61 -3.29 -3.83 0.62
CA VAL A 61 -2.06 -3.10 0.98
C VAL A 61 -2.28 -2.09 2.08
N TYR A 62 -1.18 -1.75 2.77
CA TYR A 62 -1.12 -0.62 3.67
C TYR A 62 -0.97 0.69 2.90
N LYS A 63 -1.82 1.66 3.22
CA LYS A 63 -1.77 3.03 2.68
C LYS A 63 -1.64 4.03 3.81
N THR A 64 -1.06 5.20 3.51
CA THR A 64 -1.07 6.35 4.43
C THR A 64 -2.49 6.61 4.90
N LEU A 65 -2.69 6.76 6.21
CA LEU A 65 -3.95 7.07 6.86
C LEU A 65 -4.09 8.58 7.00
N PRO A 66 -4.89 9.25 6.12
CA PRO A 66 -4.99 10.69 6.20
C PRO A 66 -5.77 11.10 7.45
N SER A 67 -5.34 12.19 8.08
CA SER A 67 -6.02 12.78 9.25
C SER A 67 -7.52 12.99 9.08
N LYS A 68 -7.96 13.33 7.86
CA LYS A 68 -9.37 13.50 7.50
C LYS A 68 -10.13 12.18 7.50
N LYS A 69 -9.52 11.08 7.03
CA LYS A 69 -10.11 9.74 7.07
C LYS A 69 -10.27 9.28 8.51
N LEU A 70 -9.23 9.43 9.34
CA LEU A 70 -9.30 9.08 10.77
C LEU A 70 -10.42 9.86 11.49
N ASN A 71 -10.52 11.18 11.27
CA ASN A 71 -11.62 11.97 11.81
C ASN A 71 -13.00 11.48 11.36
N ALA A 72 -13.13 11.06 10.09
CA ALA A 72 -14.37 10.50 9.59
C ALA A 72 -14.71 9.19 10.32
N GLU A 73 -13.73 8.31 10.54
CA GLU A 73 -13.90 7.06 11.28
C GLU A 73 -14.33 7.28 12.74
N ILE A 74 -13.74 8.28 13.41
CA ILE A 74 -14.13 8.70 14.75
C ILE A 74 -15.59 9.19 14.76
N ARG A 75 -15.98 10.06 13.82
CA ARG A 75 -17.34 10.60 13.71
C ARG A 75 -18.39 9.55 13.33
N ARG A 76 -18.01 8.48 12.63
CA ARG A 76 -18.91 7.35 12.35
C ARG A 76 -19.24 6.56 13.61
N ARG A 77 -18.30 6.48 14.57
CA ARG A 77 -18.48 5.77 15.84
C ARG A 77 -19.22 6.62 16.87
N ILE A 78 -18.87 7.91 16.97
CA ILE A 78 -19.53 8.86 17.88
C ILE A 78 -20.03 10.07 17.10
N LYS A 79 -21.35 10.15 16.90
CA LYS A 79 -21.96 11.31 16.24
C LYS A 79 -21.82 12.54 17.13
N ASN A 80 -21.53 13.70 16.52
CA ASN A 80 -21.37 15.01 17.19
C ASN A 80 -20.21 15.10 18.21
N ILE A 81 -19.18 14.26 18.09
CA ILE A 81 -17.96 14.40 18.88
C ILE A 81 -17.27 15.75 18.63
N SER A 82 -16.80 16.40 19.71
CA SER A 82 -16.09 17.69 19.63
C SER A 82 -14.71 17.54 18.97
N ASN A 83 -14.13 18.65 18.53
CA ASN A 83 -12.78 18.64 17.95
C ASN A 83 -11.71 18.27 18.99
N ASN A 84 -11.87 18.71 20.25
CA ASN A 84 -10.92 18.38 21.32
C ASN A 84 -10.89 16.87 21.59
N ARG A 85 -12.06 16.22 21.67
CA ARG A 85 -12.15 14.77 21.86
C ARG A 85 -11.63 13.98 20.65
N GLN A 86 -11.83 14.46 19.43
CA GLN A 86 -11.19 13.88 18.24
C GLN A 86 -9.67 13.98 18.31
N ARG A 87 -9.14 15.10 18.80
CA ARG A 87 -7.69 15.29 18.99
C ARG A 87 -7.14 14.32 20.03
N GLU A 88 -7.82 14.12 21.16
CA GLU A 88 -7.43 13.15 22.19
C GLU A 88 -7.29 11.72 21.62
N VAL A 89 -8.28 11.27 20.85
CA VAL A 89 -8.21 9.94 20.20
C VAL A 89 -7.06 9.85 19.22
N ARG A 90 -6.83 10.89 18.41
CA ARG A 90 -5.74 10.91 17.44
C ARG A 90 -4.38 10.82 18.11
N LEU A 91 -4.12 11.67 19.11
CA LEU A 91 -2.85 11.68 19.84
C LEU A 91 -2.60 10.31 20.47
N TYR A 92 -3.63 9.71 21.07
CA TYR A 92 -3.54 8.36 21.59
C TYR A 92 -3.16 7.32 20.51
N ILE A 93 -3.79 7.38 19.32
CA ILE A 93 -3.43 6.47 18.22
C ILE A 93 -2.00 6.72 17.73
N GLU A 94 -1.57 7.97 17.66
CA GLU A 94 -0.19 8.33 17.31
C GLU A 94 0.80 7.75 18.33
N ASP A 95 0.48 7.77 19.62
CA ASP A 95 1.35 7.21 20.66
C ASP A 95 1.36 5.67 20.68
N MET A 96 0.24 5.03 20.35
CA MET A 96 0.04 3.59 20.56
C MET A 96 0.18 2.74 19.29
N ALA A 97 0.17 3.34 18.09
CA ALA A 97 0.30 2.59 16.85
C ALA A 97 1.65 1.88 16.76
N GLU A 98 1.60 0.55 16.64
CA GLU A 98 2.79 -0.31 16.56
C GLU A 98 3.66 -0.01 15.33
N ILE A 99 4.95 -0.28 15.45
CA ILE A 99 5.87 -0.28 14.31
C ILE A 99 5.94 -1.69 13.75
N LYS A 100 5.61 -1.83 12.46
CA LYS A 100 5.74 -3.09 11.72
C LYS A 100 6.91 -3.02 10.77
N ASP A 101 7.69 -4.10 10.73
CA ASP A 101 8.78 -4.25 9.78
C ASP A 101 8.29 -4.81 8.45
N ILE A 102 8.78 -4.26 7.34
CA ILE A 102 8.68 -4.92 6.04
C ILE A 102 9.57 -6.17 6.10
N LYS A 103 8.94 -7.34 6.24
CA LYS A 103 9.64 -8.63 6.26
C LYS A 103 10.00 -9.12 4.86
N PHE A 104 9.19 -8.73 3.87
CA PHE A 104 9.28 -9.22 2.50
C PHE A 104 9.28 -8.03 1.57
N GLU A 105 10.47 -7.59 1.18
CA GLU A 105 10.60 -6.48 0.23
C GLU A 105 10.02 -6.86 -1.13
N ASN A 106 9.92 -8.15 -1.45
CA ASN A 106 9.57 -8.73 -2.75
C ASN A 106 8.07 -8.90 -3.05
N TYR A 107 7.19 -8.35 -2.22
CA TYR A 107 5.75 -8.55 -2.36
C TYR A 107 5.06 -7.37 -3.05
N ILE A 108 4.21 -7.69 -4.01
CA ILE A 108 3.40 -6.71 -4.75
C ILE A 108 1.95 -7.17 -4.77
N ALA A 109 1.03 -6.34 -4.32
CA ALA A 109 -0.38 -6.59 -4.51
C ALA A 109 -0.79 -6.28 -5.95
N THR A 110 -1.60 -7.16 -6.53
CA THR A 110 -2.30 -6.99 -7.82
C THR A 110 -3.80 -6.96 -7.54
N LYS A 111 -4.69 -6.76 -8.52
CA LYS A 111 -6.15 -6.71 -8.28
C LYS A 111 -6.75 -7.93 -7.56
N ASN A 112 -6.09 -9.08 -7.66
CA ASN A 112 -6.64 -10.38 -7.25
C ASN A 112 -5.80 -11.11 -6.21
N VAL A 113 -4.49 -10.84 -6.09
CA VAL A 113 -3.56 -11.57 -5.21
C VAL A 113 -2.42 -10.67 -4.72
N ILE A 114 -1.70 -11.12 -3.69
CA ILE A 114 -0.34 -10.63 -3.42
C ILE A 114 0.63 -11.58 -4.12
N LEU A 115 1.48 -11.04 -4.97
CA LEU A 115 2.53 -11.75 -5.69
C LEU A 115 3.85 -11.65 -4.94
N ASP A 116 4.46 -12.80 -4.67
CA ASP A 116 5.89 -12.89 -4.37
C ASP A 116 6.66 -13.00 -5.69
N VAL A 117 7.38 -11.93 -6.03
CA VAL A 117 8.07 -11.81 -7.31
C VAL A 117 9.27 -12.77 -7.41
N PHE A 118 9.95 -13.09 -6.29
CA PHE A 118 11.11 -13.99 -6.29
C PHE A 118 10.70 -15.45 -6.32
N ASN A 119 9.81 -15.87 -5.42
CA ASN A 119 9.40 -17.27 -5.31
C ASN A 119 8.30 -17.64 -6.31
N ARG A 120 7.75 -16.65 -7.04
CA ARG A 120 6.64 -16.82 -7.98
C ARG A 120 5.44 -17.49 -7.30
N ALA A 121 5.16 -17.08 -6.07
CA ALA A 121 4.05 -17.56 -5.27
C ALA A 121 2.95 -16.49 -5.19
N THR A 122 1.71 -16.90 -4.98
CA THR A 122 0.58 -16.00 -4.81
C THR A 122 -0.08 -16.23 -3.46
N PHE A 123 -0.46 -15.15 -2.80
CA PHE A 123 -1.13 -15.15 -1.52
C PHE A 123 -2.46 -14.42 -1.63
N ARG A 124 -3.41 -14.79 -0.77
CA ARG A 124 -4.61 -13.98 -0.55
C ARG A 124 -4.21 -12.70 0.20
N TYR A 125 -5.02 -11.67 0.03
CA TYR A 125 -4.92 -10.46 0.84
C TYR A 125 -4.98 -10.80 2.32
N SER A 126 -4.02 -10.25 3.07
CA SER A 126 -3.98 -10.36 4.53
C SER A 126 -3.28 -9.15 5.13
N PRO A 127 -3.82 -8.56 6.21
CA PRO A 127 -3.13 -7.50 6.95
C PRO A 127 -1.86 -7.98 7.65
N ASP A 128 -1.65 -9.29 7.80
CA ASP A 128 -0.42 -9.84 8.36
C ASP A 128 0.75 -9.74 7.36
N ILE A 129 0.44 -9.53 6.08
CA ILE A 129 1.41 -9.32 5.01
C ILE A 129 1.60 -7.81 4.83
N ILE A 130 2.76 -7.30 5.22
CA ILE A 130 3.08 -5.87 5.11
C ILE A 130 3.53 -5.57 3.69
N CYS A 131 2.56 -5.21 2.85
CA CYS A 131 2.76 -4.77 1.48
C CYS A 131 2.21 -3.34 1.31
N THR A 132 2.96 -2.47 0.64
CA THR A 132 2.57 -1.08 0.34
C THR A 132 2.42 -0.81 -1.15
N ARG A 133 2.90 -1.73 -1.99
CA ARG A 133 2.92 -1.59 -3.45
C ARG A 133 1.74 -2.30 -4.08
N TYR A 134 1.04 -1.61 -4.97
CA TYR A 134 -0.13 -2.13 -5.66
C TYR A 134 -0.06 -1.85 -7.16
N ILE A 135 -0.32 -2.86 -7.98
CA ILE A 135 -0.47 -2.75 -9.44
C ILE A 135 -1.95 -2.98 -9.78
N PRO A 136 -2.63 -2.03 -10.46
CA PRO A 136 -4.07 -2.09 -10.71
C PRO A 136 -4.48 -3.05 -11.86
N THR A 137 -3.83 -4.21 -11.93
CA THR A 137 -4.02 -5.23 -12.97
C THR A 137 -4.21 -6.59 -12.32
N GLU A 138 -4.99 -7.48 -12.93
CA GLU A 138 -5.10 -8.87 -12.45
C GLU A 138 -3.84 -9.66 -12.83
N TYR A 139 -3.30 -10.41 -11.88
CA TYR A 139 -2.21 -11.33 -12.14
C TYR A 139 -2.77 -12.65 -12.67
N ASN A 140 -2.33 -13.04 -13.88
CA ASN A 140 -2.70 -14.30 -14.50
C ASN A 140 -1.45 -15.11 -14.83
N ARG A 141 -1.16 -16.14 -14.02
CA ARG A 141 0.00 -17.01 -14.22
C ARG A 141 -0.11 -17.90 -15.48
N LEU A 142 -1.31 -18.19 -15.93
CA LEU A 142 -1.56 -19.04 -17.10
C LEU A 142 -1.36 -18.30 -18.43
N GLN A 143 -1.35 -16.96 -18.39
CA GLN A 143 -1.18 -16.12 -19.56
C GLN A 143 0.25 -15.59 -19.62
N SER A 144 1.16 -16.40 -20.19
CA SER A 144 2.55 -16.02 -20.42
C SER A 144 2.80 -15.38 -21.79
N GLU A 145 1.82 -15.41 -22.69
CA GLU A 145 1.95 -14.93 -24.07
C GLU A 145 0.98 -13.79 -24.33
N CYS A 146 1.46 -12.75 -25.03
CA CYS A 146 0.65 -11.62 -25.44
C CYS A 146 1.11 -11.15 -26.82
N SER A 147 0.44 -11.65 -27.87
CA SER A 147 0.84 -11.36 -29.26
C SER A 147 0.93 -9.87 -29.61
N ILE A 148 0.19 -9.00 -28.89
CA ILE A 148 0.28 -7.55 -29.04
C ILE A 148 1.60 -7.04 -28.47
N LEU A 149 1.96 -7.47 -27.26
CA LEU A 149 3.24 -7.13 -26.63
C LEU A 149 4.40 -7.70 -27.43
N ASP A 150 4.32 -8.95 -27.87
CA ASP A 150 5.38 -9.62 -28.63
C ASP A 150 5.66 -8.88 -29.95
N LYS A 151 4.60 -8.48 -30.67
CA LYS A 151 4.72 -7.67 -31.89
C LYS A 151 5.33 -6.31 -31.58
N PHE A 152 4.85 -5.65 -30.53
CA PHE A 152 5.35 -4.33 -30.13
C PHE A 152 6.85 -4.38 -29.78
N MET A 153 7.25 -5.34 -28.95
CA MET A 153 8.64 -5.56 -28.55
C MET A 153 9.53 -5.88 -29.77
N ASN A 154 9.07 -6.77 -30.66
CA ASN A 154 9.77 -7.06 -31.90
C ASN A 154 9.92 -5.82 -32.81
N THR A 155 8.90 -4.96 -32.87
CA THR A 155 8.95 -3.71 -33.65
C THR A 155 9.95 -2.71 -33.08
N ILE A 156 9.92 -2.43 -31.76
CA ILE A 156 10.80 -1.42 -31.16
C ILE A 156 12.27 -1.87 -31.07
N THR A 157 12.51 -3.19 -31.13
CA THR A 157 13.86 -3.77 -31.12
C THR A 157 14.35 -4.18 -32.51
N CYS A 158 13.54 -3.98 -33.55
CA CYS A 158 13.82 -4.44 -34.92
C CYS A 158 14.18 -5.94 -34.97
N GLY A 159 13.57 -6.75 -34.10
CA GLY A 159 13.85 -8.18 -33.96
C GLY A 159 15.17 -8.53 -33.28
N ASN A 160 15.90 -7.54 -32.74
CA ASN A 160 17.13 -7.79 -31.96
C ASN A 160 16.77 -8.34 -30.58
N LYS A 161 17.02 -9.65 -30.38
CA LYS A 161 16.69 -10.36 -29.14
C LYS A 161 17.49 -9.92 -27.92
N ASP A 162 18.72 -9.43 -28.08
CA ASP A 162 19.52 -8.94 -26.96
C ASP A 162 18.92 -7.63 -26.41
N ILE A 163 18.51 -6.73 -27.30
CA ILE A 163 17.82 -5.49 -26.92
C ILE A 163 16.45 -5.81 -26.30
N GLU A 164 15.72 -6.78 -26.87
CA GLU A 164 14.41 -7.19 -26.37
C GLU A 164 14.48 -7.73 -24.94
N ASN A 165 15.45 -8.62 -24.68
CA ASN A 165 15.70 -9.17 -23.35
C ASN A 165 16.08 -8.06 -22.35
N LEU A 166 16.95 -7.12 -22.77
CA LEU A 166 17.36 -6.01 -21.92
C LEU A 166 16.17 -5.09 -21.56
N LEU A 167 15.24 -4.86 -22.49
CA LEU A 167 14.02 -4.11 -22.20
C LEU A 167 13.10 -4.88 -21.24
N TYR A 168 12.98 -6.20 -21.36
CA TYR A 168 12.24 -7.01 -20.38
C TYR A 168 12.88 -6.99 -18.99
N GLU A 169 14.20 -7.06 -18.90
CA GLU A 169 14.94 -6.90 -17.64
C GLU A 169 14.69 -5.52 -17.03
N PHE A 170 14.69 -4.46 -17.84
CA PHE A 170 14.37 -3.11 -17.42
C PHE A 170 12.93 -3.00 -16.88
N ILE A 171 11.94 -3.54 -17.60
CA ILE A 171 10.54 -3.59 -17.12
C ILE A 171 10.44 -4.38 -15.81
N GLY A 172 11.07 -5.55 -15.74
CA GLY A 172 11.11 -6.39 -14.55
C GLY A 172 11.73 -5.65 -13.36
N TYR A 173 12.80 -4.88 -13.60
CA TYR A 173 13.44 -4.03 -12.61
C TYR A 173 12.52 -2.90 -12.14
N CYS A 174 11.79 -2.23 -13.05
CA CYS A 174 10.82 -1.21 -12.69
C CYS A 174 9.67 -1.78 -11.84
N LEU A 175 9.27 -3.02 -12.10
CA LEU A 175 8.27 -3.74 -11.31
C LEU A 175 8.85 -4.25 -9.99
N SER A 176 10.16 -4.45 -9.89
CA SER A 176 10.83 -4.85 -8.66
C SER A 176 10.57 -3.81 -7.56
N PRO A 177 10.22 -4.28 -6.35
CA PRO A 177 10.07 -3.41 -5.19
C PRO A 177 11.41 -2.91 -4.62
N THR A 178 12.53 -3.52 -5.02
CA THR A 178 13.87 -3.07 -4.65
C THR A 178 14.52 -2.29 -5.79
N ILE A 179 14.99 -1.08 -5.48
CA ILE A 179 15.76 -0.22 -6.40
C ILE A 179 17.22 -0.30 -5.98
N PHE A 180 17.98 -1.22 -6.56
CA PHE A 180 19.41 -1.45 -6.24
C PHE A 180 20.36 -1.00 -7.35
N ILE A 181 19.84 -0.77 -8.54
CA ILE A 181 20.59 -0.31 -9.72
C ILE A 181 20.47 1.21 -9.77
N HIS A 182 21.56 1.90 -9.43
CA HIS A 182 21.71 3.35 -9.60
C HIS A 182 22.10 3.70 -11.05
N GLN A 183 21.37 3.16 -12.02
CA GLN A 183 21.61 3.40 -13.44
C GLN A 183 20.39 4.06 -14.07
N PHE A 184 20.65 4.81 -15.14
CA PHE A 184 19.62 5.42 -15.96
C PHE A 184 19.67 4.79 -17.35
N PHE A 185 18.49 4.54 -17.91
CA PHE A 185 18.35 3.88 -19.19
C PHE A 185 18.12 4.94 -20.27
N ILE A 186 18.97 5.02 -21.30
CA ILE A 186 18.78 5.94 -22.41
C ILE A 186 18.26 5.17 -23.61
N ILE A 187 17.05 5.50 -24.06
CA ILE A 187 16.48 4.95 -25.28
C ILE A 187 16.73 5.95 -26.41
N ILE A 188 17.71 5.65 -27.27
CA ILE A 188 18.07 6.48 -28.42
C ILE A 188 17.51 5.85 -29.69
N GLY A 189 16.93 6.66 -30.56
CA GLY A 189 16.66 6.24 -31.93
C GLY A 189 16.20 7.41 -32.76
N GLU A 190 16.45 7.37 -34.06
CA GLU A 190 15.98 8.40 -34.99
C GLU A 190 14.47 8.22 -35.26
N GLY A 191 13.70 9.31 -35.16
CA GLY A 191 12.26 9.32 -35.47
C GLY A 191 11.29 8.81 -34.40
N SER A 192 9.99 8.99 -34.68
CA SER A 192 8.80 8.82 -33.82
C SER A 192 8.36 7.35 -33.66
N ASN A 193 9.31 6.44 -33.41
CA ASN A 193 9.11 4.99 -33.55
C ASN A 193 8.79 4.24 -32.24
N GLY A 194 7.88 4.77 -31.41
CA GLY A 194 7.38 4.03 -30.24
C GLY A 194 8.13 4.23 -28.92
N LYS A 195 9.16 5.07 -28.86
CA LYS A 195 9.89 5.41 -27.61
C LYS A 195 8.99 6.03 -26.53
N VAL A 196 8.20 7.04 -26.92
CA VAL A 196 7.23 7.67 -26.00
C VAL A 196 6.12 6.68 -25.64
N HIS A 197 5.65 5.89 -26.61
CA HIS A 197 4.62 4.87 -26.34
C HIS A 197 5.10 3.80 -25.35
N PHE A 198 6.33 3.30 -25.48
CA PHE A 198 6.94 2.35 -24.53
C PHE A 198 6.93 2.88 -23.08
N LEU A 199 7.23 4.16 -22.87
CA LEU A 199 7.23 4.79 -21.54
C LEU A 199 5.84 5.21 -21.04
N SER A 200 4.84 5.27 -21.93
CA SER A 200 3.47 5.69 -21.62
C SER A 200 2.50 4.52 -21.42
N CYS A 201 2.98 3.29 -21.60
CA CYS A 201 2.23 2.06 -21.42
C CYS A 201 1.97 1.73 -19.94
#